data_AF-A0A1G5S4T1-F1
#
_entry.id   AF-A0A1G5S4T1-F1
#
_cell.length_a   1.000
_cell.length_b   1.000
_cell.length_c   1.000
_cell.angle_alpha   90.00
_cell.angle_beta   90.00
_cell.angle_gamma   90.00
#
_symmetry.space_group_name_H-M   'P 1'
#
loop_
_entity.id
_entity.type
_entity.pdbx_description
1 polymer ?
#
loop_
_entity_poly.entity_id
_entity_poly.type
_entity_poly.pdbx_seq_one_letter_code
_entity_poly.pdbx_strand_id
1 'polypeptide(L)'
;MEINEIIQVVEKKAEDIAEEEIVKYNKDFPEITLTDEAKEAVRIRSTSQLTLQLSKFRFHKEVDLDEQFESWFAQNEEEDLRRTCRHCLEDEAKKIRESNNKNLSSLDAYLKKHLGDVHQVD
;
A
#
# COMPACT_ATOMS: atom_id res chain seq x y z
N MET A 1 -10.09 27.90 -11.14
CA MET A 1 -9.57 26.63 -10.66
C MET A 1 -8.22 26.86 -10.05
N GLU A 2 -8.17 26.67 -8.74
CA GLU A 2 -6.94 26.81 -7.97
C GLU A 2 -6.22 25.47 -7.92
N ILE A 3 -4.88 25.47 -7.95
CA ILE A 3 -4.03 24.28 -7.84
C ILE A 3 -4.43 23.41 -6.62
N ASN A 4 -4.96 24.05 -5.58
CA ASN A 4 -5.45 23.41 -4.36
C ASN A 4 -6.60 22.41 -4.61
N GLU A 5 -7.49 22.67 -5.57
CA GLU A 5 -8.61 21.77 -5.90
C GLU A 5 -8.10 20.48 -6.56
N ILE A 6 -7.10 20.58 -7.43
CA ILE A 6 -6.50 19.44 -8.12
C ILE A 6 -5.76 18.53 -7.13
N ILE A 7 -5.03 19.11 -6.18
CA ILE A 7 -4.29 18.36 -5.16
C ILE A 7 -5.27 17.52 -4.32
N GLN A 8 -6.41 18.07 -3.92
CA GLN A 8 -7.40 17.34 -3.11
C GLN A 8 -7.99 16.15 -3.86
N VAL A 9 -8.30 16.29 -5.15
CA VAL A 9 -8.81 15.21 -5.99
C VAL A 9 -7.78 14.07 -6.08
N VAL A 10 -6.51 14.43 -6.25
CA VAL A 10 -5.38 13.49 -6.33
C VAL A 10 -5.18 12.75 -5.01
N GLU A 11 -5.09 13.48 -3.90
CA GLU A 11 -4.88 12.92 -2.56
C GLU A 11 -6.00 11.93 -2.22
N LYS A 12 -7.25 12.34 -2.44
CA LYS A 12 -8.42 11.49 -2.19
C LYS A 12 -8.39 10.21 -3.03
N LYS A 13 -8.10 10.32 -4.33
CA LYS A 13 -8.02 9.13 -5.20
C LYS A 13 -6.90 8.19 -4.76
N ALA A 14 -5.74 8.73 -4.37
CA ALA A 14 -4.62 7.93 -3.92
C ALA A 14 -4.90 7.21 -2.60
N GLU A 15 -5.62 7.86 -1.69
CA GLU A 15 -6.10 7.27 -0.44
C GLU A 15 -7.12 6.16 -0.70
N ASP A 16 -8.10 6.40 -1.57
CA ASP A 16 -9.13 5.42 -1.94
C ASP A 16 -8.49 4.13 -2.48
N ILE A 17 -7.53 4.25 -3.41
CA ILE A 17 -6.83 3.10 -3.99
C ILE A 17 -5.95 2.39 -2.95
N ALA A 18 -5.29 3.14 -2.07
CA ALA A 18 -4.50 2.55 -1.00
C ALA A 18 -5.40 1.72 -0.06
N GLU A 19 -6.56 2.24 0.34
CA GLU A 19 -7.49 1.54 1.21
C GLU A 19 -8.07 0.29 0.54
N GLU A 20 -8.44 0.37 -0.74
CA GLU A 20 -8.87 -0.80 -1.52
C GLU A 20 -7.81 -1.91 -1.54
N GLU A 21 -6.55 -1.55 -1.82
CA GLU A 21 -5.46 -2.52 -1.86
C GLU A 21 -5.10 -3.06 -0.47
N ILE A 22 -5.17 -2.24 0.59
CA ILE A 22 -5.01 -2.70 1.99
C ILE A 22 -6.09 -3.73 2.34
N VAL A 23 -7.36 -3.44 2.05
CA VAL A 23 -8.48 -4.35 2.32
C VAL A 23 -8.33 -5.65 1.53
N LYS A 24 -7.93 -5.56 0.26
CA LYS A 24 -7.66 -6.73 -0.59
C LYS A 24 -6.50 -7.55 -0.05
N TYR A 25 -5.40 -6.91 0.32
CA TYR A 25 -4.23 -7.58 0.87
C TYR A 25 -4.55 -8.31 2.18
N ASN A 26 -5.31 -7.68 3.09
CA ASN A 26 -5.76 -8.33 4.32
C ASN A 26 -6.66 -9.55 4.08
N LYS A 27 -7.45 -9.55 2.99
CA LYS A 27 -8.26 -10.71 2.59
C LYS A 27 -7.40 -11.83 2.00
N ASP A 28 -6.40 -11.47 1.19
CA ASP A 28 -5.51 -12.41 0.53
C ASP A 28 -4.50 -13.04 1.51
N PHE A 29 -4.11 -12.30 2.56
CA PHE A 29 -3.13 -12.70 3.57
C PHE A 29 -3.62 -12.46 5.01
N PRO A 30 -4.67 -13.16 5.47
CA PRO A 30 -5.26 -12.95 6.79
C PRO A 30 -4.31 -13.29 7.94
N GLU A 31 -3.24 -14.03 7.68
CA GLU A 31 -2.21 -14.38 8.66
C GLU A 31 -1.26 -13.22 9.01
N ILE A 32 -1.26 -12.15 8.20
CA ILE A 32 -0.44 -10.96 8.44
C ILE A 32 -1.32 -9.88 9.06
N THR A 33 -1.04 -9.51 10.30
CA THR A 33 -1.63 -8.30 10.89
C THR A 33 -0.82 -7.09 10.44
N LEU A 34 -1.33 -6.35 9.45
CA LEU A 34 -0.75 -5.06 9.04
C LEU A 34 -0.83 -4.06 10.19
N THR A 35 0.31 -3.49 10.59
CA THR A 35 0.36 -2.41 11.59
C THR A 35 -0.21 -1.12 11.02
N ASP A 36 -0.63 -0.21 11.89
CA ASP A 36 -1.15 1.09 11.42
C ASP A 36 -0.05 1.92 10.74
N GLU A 37 1.20 1.76 11.17
CA GLU A 37 2.38 2.34 10.51
C GLU A 37 2.54 1.81 9.06
N ALA A 38 2.32 0.52 8.83
CA ALA A 38 2.40 -0.07 7.50
C ALA A 38 1.28 0.46 6.58
N LYS A 39 0.05 0.59 7.10
CA LYS A 39 -1.07 1.17 6.34
C LYS A 39 -0.80 2.63 5.99
N GLU A 40 -0.27 3.40 6.93
CA GLU A 40 0.08 4.80 6.71
C GLU A 40 1.22 4.95 5.69
N ALA A 41 2.23 4.09 5.76
CA ALA A 41 3.30 4.06 4.76
C ALA A 41 2.76 3.84 3.34
N VAL A 42 1.78 2.95 3.17
CA VAL A 42 1.13 2.69 1.87
C VAL A 42 0.37 3.92 1.38
N ARG A 43 -0.39 4.60 2.25
CA ARG A 43 -1.11 5.85 1.90
C ARG A 43 -0.16 6.97 1.50
N ILE A 44 0.89 7.22 2.28
CA ILE A 44 1.91 8.23 1.94
C ILE A 44 2.56 7.90 0.60
N ARG A 45 2.85 6.61 0.36
CA ARG A 45 3.49 6.15 -0.87
C ARG A 45 2.56 6.31 -2.08
N SER A 46 1.28 5.97 -1.96
CA SER A 46 0.30 6.12 -3.03
C SER A 46 0.11 7.60 -3.39
N THR A 47 -0.06 8.47 -2.39
CA THR A 47 -0.21 9.92 -2.59
C THR A 47 1.03 10.51 -3.25
N SER A 48 2.23 10.14 -2.78
CA SER A 48 3.48 10.61 -3.39
C SER A 48 3.61 10.19 -4.85
N GLN A 49 3.28 8.94 -5.16
CA GLN A 49 3.34 8.42 -6.53
C GLN A 49 2.38 9.19 -7.43
N LEU A 50 1.10 9.30 -7.06
CA LEU A 50 0.11 9.95 -7.91
C LEU A 50 0.37 11.45 -8.08
N THR A 51 0.86 12.11 -7.02
CA THR A 51 1.29 13.51 -7.06
C THR A 51 2.45 13.73 -8.04
N LEU A 52 3.42 12.81 -8.11
CA LEU A 52 4.52 12.89 -9.09
C LEU A 52 4.00 12.76 -10.52
N GLN A 53 3.05 11.85 -10.74
CA GLN A 53 2.49 11.57 -12.06
C GLN A 53 1.53 12.67 -12.54
N LEU A 54 0.98 13.47 -11.63
CA LEU A 54 0.18 14.65 -11.95
C LEU A 54 0.91 15.62 -12.89
N SER A 55 2.25 15.67 -12.84
CA SER A 55 3.05 16.47 -13.79
C SER A 55 2.82 16.11 -15.26
N LYS A 56 2.33 14.89 -15.55
CA LYS A 56 1.99 14.42 -16.90
C LYS A 56 0.54 14.71 -17.30
N PHE A 57 -0.32 15.04 -16.33
CA PHE A 57 -1.72 15.35 -16.56
C PHE A 57 -1.87 16.71 -17.25
N ARG A 58 -2.54 16.73 -18.41
CA ARG A 58 -2.78 17.94 -19.19
C ARG A 58 -4.20 18.42 -19.00
N PHE A 59 -4.34 19.55 -18.30
CA PHE A 59 -5.63 20.13 -18.00
C PHE A 59 -6.24 20.90 -19.19
N HIS A 60 -7.52 20.66 -19.48
CA HIS A 60 -8.32 21.42 -20.44
C HIS A 60 -9.42 22.17 -19.70
N LYS A 61 -9.44 23.51 -19.84
CA LYS A 61 -10.35 24.41 -19.09
C LYS A 61 -11.83 24.26 -19.45
N GLU A 62 -12.16 23.59 -20.55
CA GLU A 62 -13.52 23.49 -21.08
C GLU A 62 -14.25 22.21 -20.63
N VAL A 63 -13.55 21.31 -19.95
CA VAL A 63 -14.09 20.02 -19.47
C VAL A 63 -14.01 19.99 -17.94
N ASP A 64 -14.92 19.25 -17.32
CA ASP A 64 -14.91 19.01 -15.87
C ASP A 64 -13.56 18.40 -15.43
N LEU A 65 -13.04 18.85 -14.29
CA LEU A 65 -11.74 18.41 -13.78
C LEU A 65 -11.79 16.94 -13.35
N ASP A 66 -12.86 16.56 -12.65
CA ASP A 66 -12.99 15.21 -12.09
C ASP A 66 -13.11 14.22 -13.25
N GLU A 67 -13.91 14.52 -14.27
CA GLU A 67 -14.06 13.65 -15.44
C GLU A 67 -12.75 13.48 -16.22
N GLN A 68 -11.99 14.57 -16.42
CA GLN A 68 -10.67 14.50 -17.07
C GLN A 68 -9.68 13.68 -16.24
N PHE A 69 -9.67 13.90 -14.93
CA PHE A 69 -8.75 13.22 -14.03
C PHE A 69 -9.07 11.72 -13.96
N GLU A 70 -10.33 11.34 -13.77
CA GLU A 70 -10.76 9.94 -13.73
C GLU A 70 -10.42 9.21 -15.04
N SER A 71 -10.68 9.85 -16.18
CA SER A 71 -10.37 9.28 -17.49
C SER A 71 -8.86 9.08 -17.68
N TRP A 72 -8.06 10.09 -17.34
CA TRP A 72 -6.60 9.99 -17.40
C TRP A 72 -6.05 8.93 -16.44
N PHE A 73 -6.54 8.93 -15.19
CA PHE A 73 -6.13 8.02 -14.14
C PHE A 73 -6.37 6.57 -14.54
N ALA A 74 -7.60 6.25 -14.96
CA ALA A 74 -7.98 4.89 -15.37
C ALA A 74 -7.18 4.38 -16.57
N GLN A 75 -6.80 5.27 -17.51
CA GLN A 75 -6.06 4.87 -18.71
C GLN A 75 -4.56 4.73 -18.49
N ASN A 76 -3.97 5.49 -17.56
CA ASN A 76 -2.51 5.65 -17.51
C ASN A 76 -1.88 5.25 -16.18
N GLU A 77 -2.54 5.52 -15.05
CA GLU A 77 -1.88 5.48 -13.74
C GLU A 77 -2.50 4.48 -12.76
N GLU A 78 -3.77 4.08 -12.93
CA GLU A 78 -4.46 3.20 -11.98
C GLU A 78 -3.71 1.89 -11.73
N GLU A 79 -3.30 1.20 -12.80
CA GLU A 79 -2.60 -0.09 -12.66
C GLU A 79 -1.21 0.07 -12.01
N ASP A 80 -0.48 1.12 -12.36
CA ASP A 80 0.85 1.40 -11.79
C ASP A 80 0.75 1.77 -10.31
N LEU A 81 -0.26 2.56 -9.94
CA LEU A 81 -0.53 2.93 -8.56
C LEU A 81 -0.90 1.70 -7.72
N ARG A 82 -1.79 0.83 -8.22
CA ARG A 82 -2.14 -0.44 -7.54
C ARG A 82 -0.93 -1.35 -7.36
N ARG A 83 -0.09 -1.50 -8.40
CA ARG A 83 1.17 -2.28 -8.30
C ARG A 83 2.11 -1.69 -7.27
N THR A 84 2.25 -0.37 -7.23
CA THR A 84 3.08 0.34 -6.25
C THR A 84 2.58 0.11 -4.83
N CYS A 85 1.27 0.21 -4.60
CA CYS A 85 0.66 -0.07 -3.29
C CYS A 85 0.94 -1.51 -2.87
N ARG A 86 0.77 -2.48 -3.78
CA ARG A 86 1.04 -3.89 -3.51
C ARG A 86 2.50 -4.15 -3.16
N HIS A 87 3.45 -3.58 -3.90
CA HIS A 87 4.87 -3.72 -3.58
C HIS A 87 5.20 -3.15 -2.19
N CYS A 88 4.62 -1.99 -1.85
CA CYS A 88 4.78 -1.41 -0.53
C CYS A 88 4.21 -2.33 0.57
N LEU A 89 3.03 -2.91 0.35
CA LEU A 89 2.42 -3.87 1.27
C LEU A 89 3.28 -5.13 1.46
N GLU A 90 3.85 -5.66 0.38
CA GLU A 90 4.75 -6.82 0.43
C GLU A 90 6.03 -6.51 1.21
N ASP A 91 6.60 -5.32 1.01
CA ASP A 91 7.78 -4.87 1.76
C ASP A 91 7.49 -4.70 3.26
N GLU A 92 6.36 -4.08 3.61
CA GLU A 92 5.96 -3.94 5.03
C GLU A 92 5.62 -5.30 5.66
N ALA A 93 4.90 -6.15 4.95
CA ALA A 93 4.61 -7.51 5.40
C ALA A 93 5.89 -8.32 5.64
N LYS A 94 6.91 -8.16 4.79
CA LYS A 94 8.23 -8.77 4.98
C LYS A 94 8.91 -8.23 6.24
N LYS A 95 8.90 -6.92 6.49
CA LYS A 95 9.45 -6.32 7.72
C LYS A 95 8.76 -6.85 8.98
N ILE A 96 7.44 -7.02 8.94
CA ILE A 96 6.65 -7.59 10.05
C ILE A 96 7.08 -9.04 10.31
N ARG A 97 7.14 -9.87 9.24
CA ARG A 97 7.58 -11.28 9.33
C ARG A 97 9.01 -11.41 9.88
N GLU A 98 9.93 -10.55 9.43
CA GLU A 98 11.31 -10.53 9.89
C GLU A 98 11.45 -10.07 11.35
N SER A 99 10.68 -9.07 11.75
CA SER A 99 10.65 -8.58 13.13
C SER A 99 10.13 -9.66 14.09
N ASN A 100 9.07 -10.37 13.70
CA ASN A 100 8.53 -11.48 14.49
C ASN A 100 9.54 -12.64 14.61
N ASN A 101 10.31 -12.93 13.55
CA ASN A 101 11.37 -13.95 13.61
C ASN A 101 12.58 -13.54 14.46
N LYS A 102 12.93 -12.25 14.52
CA LYS A 102 14.03 -11.74 15.36
C LYS A 102 13.68 -11.69 16.85
N ASN A 103 12.40 -11.59 17.18
CA ASN A 103 11.89 -11.57 18.56
C ASN A 103 11.62 -12.97 19.13
N LEU A 104 11.83 -14.05 18.35
CA LEU A 104 11.89 -15.38 18.93
C LEU A 104 13.04 -15.41 19.95
N SER A 105 12.71 -15.83 21.18
CA SER A 105 13.70 -16.08 22.22
C SER A 105 14.83 -16.93 21.62
N SER A 106 16.08 -16.66 21.98
CA SER A 106 17.24 -17.45 21.53
C SER A 106 17.04 -18.96 21.80
N LEU A 107 16.22 -19.31 22.79
CA LEU A 107 15.76 -20.66 23.06
C LEU A 107 14.80 -21.20 21.98
N ASP A 108 13.79 -20.42 21.56
CA ASP A 108 12.81 -20.83 20.54
C ASP A 108 13.45 -20.98 19.16
N ALA A 109 14.37 -20.08 18.81
CA ALA A 109 15.15 -20.18 17.58
C ALA A 109 16.06 -21.43 17.58
N TYR A 110 16.61 -21.79 18.74
CA TYR A 110 17.41 -23.00 18.92
C TYR A 110 16.55 -24.27 18.85
N LEU A 111 15.41 -24.29 19.55
CA LEU A 111 14.46 -25.40 19.56
C LEU A 111 13.91 -25.67 18.16
N LYS A 112 13.48 -24.64 17.41
CA LYS A 112 12.99 -24.78 16.03
C LYS A 112 14.06 -25.32 15.07
N LYS A 113 15.33 -24.97 15.27
CA LYS A 113 16.46 -25.42 14.45
C LYS A 113 16.91 -26.84 14.76
N HIS A 114 16.76 -27.30 16.00
CA HIS A 114 17.29 -28.60 16.46
C HIS A 114 16.24 -29.69 16.71
N LEU A 115 14.97 -29.34 16.92
CA LEU A 115 13.90 -30.31 17.21
C LEU A 115 12.90 -30.51 16.07
N GLY A 116 12.93 -29.71 15.01
CA GLY A 116 11.92 -29.78 13.93
C GLY A 116 10.48 -29.54 14.44
N ASP A 117 9.50 -29.72 13.56
CA ASP A 117 8.06 -29.43 13.73
C ASP A 117 7.33 -30.28 14.81
N VAL A 118 8.03 -30.73 15.86
CA VAL A 118 7.53 -31.69 16.86
C VAL A 118 7.03 -31.01 18.14
N HIS A 119 7.15 -29.69 18.29
CA HIS A 119 6.56 -28.98 19.43
C HIS A 119 5.23 -28.31 19.05
N GLN A 120 4.16 -29.10 19.02
CA GLN A 120 2.86 -28.60 19.45
C GLN A 120 2.84 -28.68 20.98
N VAL A 121 2.71 -27.53 21.64
CA VAL A 121 2.45 -27.47 23.08
C VAL A 121 0.95 -27.19 23.21
N ASP A 122 0.20 -28.14 23.79
CA ASP A 122 -1.18 -27.96 24.28
C ASP A 122 -1.26 -26.88 25.38
#